data_AF-A0A9X2H5L7-F1
#
_entry.id   AF-A0A9X2H5L7-F1
#
_cell.length_a   1.000
_cell.length_b   1.000
_cell.length_c   1.000
_cell.angle_alpha   90.00
_cell.angle_beta   90.00
_cell.angle_gamma   90.00
#
_symmetry.space_group_name_H-M   'P 1'
#
loop_
_entity.id
_entity.type
_entity.pdbx_description
1 polymer ?
#
loop_
_entity_poly.entity_id
_entity_poly.type
_entity_poly.pdbx_seq_one_letter_code
_entity_poly.pdbx_strand_id
1 'polypeptide(L)' 'MQMELRTRAEVLDDLAGQFDTRADSFWKLGRDFDRWGLSEEAIEARKRACAMRVGALINRAKAAGLSI' A
#
# COMPACT_ATOMS: atom_id res chain seq x y z
N MET A 1 5.46 -26.40 18.88
CA MET A 1 5.02 -25.30 17.98
C MET A 1 5.81 -24.07 18.38
N GLN A 2 6.98 -23.86 17.77
CA GLN A 2 7.82 -22.68 18.02
C GLN A 2 7.17 -21.51 17.28
N MET A 3 6.67 -20.53 18.03
CA MET A 3 6.13 -19.29 17.47
C MET A 3 7.34 -18.39 17.23
N GLU A 4 7.77 -18.28 15.97
CA GLU A 4 8.94 -17.45 15.62
C GLU A 4 8.64 -15.98 15.96
N LEU A 5 9.46 -15.41 16.84
CA LEU A 5 9.43 -13.98 17.16
C LEU A 5 9.97 -13.20 15.96
N ARG A 6 9.06 -12.65 15.16
CA ARG A 6 9.41 -11.76 14.05
C ARG A 6 10.02 -10.47 14.56
N THR A 7 11.07 -10.02 13.88
CA THR A 7 11.69 -8.73 14.16
C THR A 7 10.75 -7.59 13.75
N ARG A 8 10.92 -6.42 14.39
CA ARG A 8 10.17 -5.22 14.03
C ARG A 8 10.35 -4.84 12.55
N ALA A 9 11.55 -5.04 12.00
CA ALA A 9 11.85 -4.73 10.60
C ALA A 9 11.05 -5.62 9.63
N GLU A 10 10.99 -6.93 9.89
CA GLU A 10 10.21 -7.87 9.06
C GLU A 10 8.71 -7.54 9.08
N VAL A 11 8.16 -7.19 10.25
CA VAL A 11 6.75 -6.81 10.36
C VAL A 11 6.44 -5.54 9.56
N LEU A 12 7.36 -4.56 9.55
CA LEU A 12 7.19 -3.33 8.79
C LEU A 12 7.32 -3.56 7.29
N ASP A 13 8.21 -4.45 6.85
CA ASP A 13 8.34 -4.78 5.42
C ASP A 13 7.12 -5.56 4.91
N ASP A 14 6.62 -6.52 5.70
CA ASP A 14 5.36 -7.21 5.41
C ASP A 14 4.19 -6.22 5.33
N LEU A 15 4.15 -5.23 6.23
CA LEU A 15 3.14 -4.18 6.20
C LEU A 15 3.28 -3.33 4.92
N ALA A 16 4.50 -3.01 4.49
CA ALA A 16 4.71 -2.32 3.23
C ALA A 16 4.19 -3.12 2.02
N GLY A 17 4.42 -4.43 1.99
CA GLY A 17 3.90 -5.33 0.95
C GLY A 17 2.36 -5.36 0.90
N GLN A 18 1.70 -5.34 2.07
CA GLN A 18 0.24 -5.24 2.14
C GLN A 18 -0.27 -3.90 1.59
N PHE A 19 0.42 -2.80 1.86
CA PHE A 19 0.07 -1.50 1.32
C PHE A 19 0.23 -1.46 -0.21
N ASP A 20 1.29 -2.03 -0.77
CA ASP A 20 1.45 -2.14 -2.23
C ASP A 20 0.33 -2.96 -2.88
N THR A 21 -0.02 -4.10 -2.28
CA THR A 21 -1.13 -4.95 -2.77
C THR A 21 -2.45 -4.17 -2.80
N ARG A 22 -2.72 -3.37 -1.77
CA ARG A 22 -3.90 -2.50 -1.71
C ARG A 22 -3.81 -1.37 -2.74
N ALA A 23 -2.63 -0.78 -2.94
CA ALA A 23 -2.42 0.26 -3.93
C ALA A 23 -2.74 -0.23 -5.33
N ASP A 24 -2.27 -1.43 -5.69
CA ASP A 24 -2.53 -2.03 -7.01
C ASP A 24 -4.00 -2.39 -7.19
N SER A 25 -4.66 -2.82 -6.12
CA SER A 25 -6.11 -3.07 -6.12
C SER A 25 -6.91 -1.79 -6.37
N PHE A 26 -6.56 -0.68 -5.71
CA PHE A 26 -7.17 0.62 -5.96
C PHE A 26 -6.85 1.15 -7.36
N TRP A 27 -5.64 0.91 -7.87
CA TRP A 27 -5.27 1.30 -9.23
C TRP A 27 -6.12 0.57 -10.27
N LYS A 28 -6.32 -0.74 -10.08
CA LYS A 28 -7.21 -1.54 -10.92
C LYS A 28 -8.64 -1.02 -10.86
N LEU A 29 -9.16 -0.77 -9.64
CA LEU A 29 -10.49 -0.21 -9.45
C LEU A 29 -10.66 1.15 -10.16
N GLY A 30 -9.65 2.01 -10.11
CA GLY A 30 -9.65 3.27 -10.85
C GLY A 30 -9.80 3.08 -12.37
N ARG A 31 -9.10 2.09 -12.95
CA ARG A 31 -9.27 1.73 -14.37
C ARG A 31 -10.65 1.17 -14.69
N ASP A 32 -11.22 0.39 -13.78
CA ASP A 32 -12.57 -0.15 -13.94
C ASP A 32 -13.60 0.99 -13.93
N PHE A 33 -13.44 1.98 -13.03
CA PHE A 33 -14.26 3.20 -13.02
C PHE A 33 -14.09 4.04 -14.28
N ASP A 34 -12.87 4.24 -14.79
CA ASP A 34 -12.66 4.95 -16.07
C ASP A 34 -13.44 4.25 -17.20
N ARG A 35 -13.39 2.91 -17.25
CA ARG A 35 -14.09 2.12 -18.27
C ARG A 35 -15.61 2.27 -18.19
N TRP A 36 -16.16 2.49 -17.01
CA TRP A 36 -17.57 2.75 -16.78
C TRP A 36 -17.97 4.23 -16.95
N GLY A 37 -17.02 5.13 -17.23
CA GLY A 37 -17.27 6.57 -17.33
C GLY A 37 -17.43 7.28 -15.99
N LEU A 38 -17.12 6.61 -14.88
CA LEU A 38 -17.24 7.11 -13.51
C LEU A 38 -15.97 7.86 -13.10
N SER A 39 -15.85 9.09 -13.60
CA SER A 39 -14.60 9.85 -13.54
C SER A 39 -14.22 10.28 -12.12
N GLU A 40 -15.19 10.65 -11.28
CA GLU A 40 -14.92 11.08 -9.90
C GLU A 40 -14.43 9.92 -9.03
N GLU A 41 -15.08 8.75 -9.17
CA GLU A 41 -14.72 7.52 -8.48
C GLU A 41 -13.35 7.01 -8.94
N ALA A 42 -13.03 7.14 -10.22
CA ALA A 42 -11.70 6.82 -10.75
C ALA A 42 -10.61 7.69 -10.12
N ILE A 43 -10.85 9.00 -9.98
CA ILE A 43 -9.93 9.93 -9.32
C ILE A 43 -9.75 9.55 -7.85
N GLU A 44 -10.84 9.26 -7.15
CA GLU A 44 -10.80 8.86 -5.73
C GLU A 44 -10.04 7.54 -5.53
N ALA A 45 -10.28 6.54 -6.38
CA ALA A 45 -9.53 5.29 -6.35
C ALA A 45 -8.02 5.51 -6.57
N ARG A 46 -7.64 6.37 -7.51
CA ARG A 46 -6.23 6.73 -7.76
C ARG A 46 -5.60 7.48 -6.58
N LYS A 47 -6.33 8.39 -5.92
CA LYS A 47 -5.88 9.06 -4.69
C LYS A 47 -5.57 8.06 -3.59
N ARG A 48 -6.46 7.09 -3.37
CA ARG A 48 -6.24 6.01 -2.40
C ARG A 48 -5.04 5.14 -2.77
N ALA A 49 -4.87 4.78 -4.04
CA ALA A 49 -3.70 4.05 -4.50
C ALA A 49 -2.39 4.82 -4.18
N CYS A 50 -2.37 6.12 -4.42
CA CYS A 50 -1.22 6.98 -4.10
C CYS A 50 -0.93 6.99 -2.59
N ALA A 51 -1.95 7.18 -1.76
CA ALA A 51 -1.80 7.17 -0.31
C ALA A 51 -1.23 5.83 0.20
N MET A 52 -1.68 4.71 -0.37
CA MET A 52 -1.14 3.39 -0.01
C MET A 52 0.33 3.24 -0.42
N ARG A 53 0.75 3.72 -1.60
CA ARG A 53 2.17 3.71 -2.00
C ARG A 53 3.06 4.54 -1.08
N VAL A 54 2.58 5.71 -0.65
CA VAL A 54 3.28 6.53 0.34
C VAL A 54 3.41 5.76 1.66
N GLY A 55 2.34 5.11 2.12
CA GLY A 55 2.39 4.25 3.31
C GLY A 55 3.39 3.10 3.18
N ALA A 56 3.47 2.45 2.02
CA ALA A 56 4.45 1.39 1.77
C ALA A 56 5.90 1.92 1.85
N LEU A 57 6.17 3.07 1.24
CA LEU A 57 7.49 3.71 1.30
C LEU A 57 7.90 4.07 2.73
N ILE A 58 6.99 4.65 3.51
CA ILE A 58 7.24 5.00 4.91
C ILE A 58 7.57 3.76 5.74
N ASN A 59 6.82 2.66 5.54
CA ASN A 59 7.07 1.42 6.28
C ASN A 59 8.41 0.77 5.91
N ARG A 60 8.78 0.74 4.62
CA ARG A 60 10.11 0.27 4.19
C ARG A 60 11.23 1.09 4.80
N ALA A 61 11.08 2.41 4.78
CA ALA A 61 12.12 3.29 5.29
C ALA A 61 12.24 3.17 6.82
N LYS A 62 11.14 2.97 7.56
CA LYS A 62 11.17 2.59 8.98
C LYS A 62 11.80 1.21 9.21
N ALA A 63 11.54 0.23 8.36
CA ALA A 63 12.17 -1.10 8.43
C ALA A 63 13.69 -1.02 8.23
N ALA A 64 14.15 -0.12 7.37
CA ALA A 64 15.56 0.21 7.16
C ALA A 64 16.19 1.06 8.29
N GLY A 65 15.43 1.41 9.33
CA GLY A 65 15.93 2.18 10.47
C GLY A 65 16.03 3.69 10.22
N LEU A 66 15.39 4.21 9.17
CA LEU A 66 15.39 5.65 8.88
C LEU A 66 14.40 6.39 9.79
N SER A 67 14.78 7.59 10.23
CA SER A 67 13.91 8.50 10.98
C SER A 67 13.17 9.42 10.00
N ILE A 68 11.85 9.36 9.99
CA ILE A 68 10.94 10.03 9.04
C ILE A 68 9.65 10.42 9.76
#